data_AF-A0A838F424-F1
#
_entry.id   AF-A0A838F424-F1
#
_cell.length_a   1.000
_cell.length_b   1.000
_cell.length_c   1.000
_cell.angle_alpha   90.00
_cell.angle_beta   90.00
_cell.angle_gamma   90.00
#
_symmetry.space_group_name_H-M   'P 1'
#
loop_
_entity.id
_entity.type
_entity.pdbx_description
1 polymer ?
#
loop_
_entity_poly.entity_id
_entity_poly.type
_entity_poly.pdbx_seq_one_letter_code
_entity_poly.pdbx_strand_id
1 'polypeptide(L)'
;MSPSSRESNLSQYREALLQLNSEFFLMLSERRALSLKVQETKSGTGRYSHFDPEREKVLFDKLKNEMKGLSIKELLAFSLIMEDQAMAMAPGSYPTWSSGIHLTEVSRELYGMLNPLLLKSSHPELFARLNLNAEFSFLKEF
;
A
#
# COMPACT_ATOMS: atom_id res chain seq x y z
N MET A 1 -39.76 17.41 4.86
CA MET A 1 -39.14 16.37 4.00
C MET A 1 -39.87 15.06 4.26
N SER A 2 -40.48 14.46 3.25
CA SER A 2 -41.26 13.22 3.41
C SER A 2 -40.33 12.03 3.66
N PRO A 3 -40.71 11.06 4.52
CA PRO A 3 -39.94 9.82 4.75
C PRO A 3 -39.56 9.09 3.46
N SER A 4 -40.41 9.14 2.43
CA SER A 4 -40.17 8.52 1.12
C SER A 4 -38.94 9.05 0.38
N SER A 5 -38.60 10.34 0.54
CA SER A 5 -37.44 10.95 -0.11
C SER A 5 -36.11 10.49 0.52
N ARG A 6 -36.10 10.19 1.81
CA ARG A 6 -34.90 9.72 2.54
C ARG A 6 -34.59 8.26 2.24
N GLU A 7 -35.61 7.42 2.15
CA GLU A 7 -35.46 6.00 1.79
C GLU A 7 -34.97 5.84 0.35
N SER A 8 -35.46 6.68 -0.57
CA SER A 8 -34.97 6.73 -1.96
C SER A 8 -33.49 7.10 -2.04
N ASN A 9 -33.05 8.14 -1.30
CA ASN A 9 -31.64 8.54 -1.27
C ASN A 9 -30.73 7.46 -0.67
N LEU A 10 -31.17 6.78 0.39
CA LEU A 10 -30.41 5.69 1.00
C LEU A 10 -30.19 4.53 0.01
N SER A 11 -31.22 4.16 -0.76
CA SER A 11 -31.11 3.13 -1.79
C SER A 11 -30.10 3.53 -2.87
N GLN A 12 -30.15 4.78 -3.33
CA GLN A 12 -29.21 5.31 -4.32
C GLN A 12 -27.75 5.27 -3.81
N TYR A 13 -27.50 5.64 -2.55
CA TYR A 13 -26.15 5.56 -1.99
C TYR A 13 -25.64 4.13 -1.85
N ARG A 14 -26.52 3.18 -1.51
CA ARG A 14 -26.15 1.75 -1.43
C ARG A 14 -25.79 1.19 -2.81
N GLU A 15 -26.56 1.55 -3.83
CA GLU A 15 -26.24 1.15 -5.21
C GLU A 15 -24.91 1.75 -5.67
N ALA A 16 -24.67 3.03 -5.37
CA ALA A 16 -23.39 3.67 -5.67
C ALA A 16 -22.21 3.00 -4.95
N LEU A 17 -22.38 2.58 -3.69
CA LEU A 17 -21.37 1.82 -2.95
C LEU A 17 -21.13 0.44 -3.55
N LEU A 18 -22.18 -0.26 -3.98
CA LEU A 18 -22.06 -1.56 -4.65
C LEU A 18 -21.24 -1.43 -5.94
N GLN A 19 -21.53 -0.40 -6.73
CA GLN A 19 -20.79 -0.10 -7.95
C GLN A 19 -19.31 0.19 -7.65
N LEU A 20 -19.02 1.07 -6.69
CA LEU A 20 -17.65 1.40 -6.29
C LEU A 20 -16.87 0.18 -5.78
N ASN A 21 -17.51 -0.69 -5.00
CA ASN A 21 -16.88 -1.93 -4.53
C ASN A 21 -16.56 -2.88 -5.70
N SER A 22 -17.45 -2.97 -6.68
CA SER A 22 -17.24 -3.80 -7.87
C SER A 22 -16.08 -3.29 -8.71
N GLU A 23 -16.02 -1.97 -8.93
CA GLU A 23 -14.90 -1.30 -9.60
C GLU A 23 -13.58 -1.49 -8.84
N PHE A 24 -13.62 -1.37 -7.51
CA PHE A 24 -12.45 -1.61 -6.67
C PHE A 24 -11.89 -3.01 -6.87
N PHE A 25 -12.71 -4.06 -6.82
CA PHE A 25 -12.24 -5.43 -7.03
C PHE A 25 -11.69 -5.68 -8.44
N LEU A 26 -12.28 -5.07 -9.46
CA LEU A 26 -11.74 -5.12 -10.82
C LEU A 26 -10.36 -4.47 -10.90
N MET A 27 -10.20 -3.27 -10.33
CA MET A 27 -8.90 -2.58 -10.27
C MET A 27 -7.84 -3.40 -9.53
N LEU A 28 -8.20 -4.12 -8.46
CA LEU A 28 -7.26 -5.01 -7.76
C LEU A 28 -6.77 -6.16 -8.63
N SER A 29 -7.67 -6.73 -9.44
CA SER A 29 -7.33 -7.80 -10.40
C SER A 29 -6.41 -7.28 -11.52
N GLU A 30 -6.74 -6.13 -12.10
CA GLU A 30 -5.94 -5.48 -13.13
C GLU A 30 -4.55 -5.10 -12.61
N ARG A 31 -4.46 -4.55 -11.40
CA ARG A 31 -3.19 -4.25 -10.73
C ARG A 31 -2.34 -5.50 -10.55
N ARG A 32 -2.95 -6.62 -10.13
CA ARG A 32 -2.24 -7.90 -9.99
C ARG A 32 -1.66 -8.31 -11.34
N ALA A 33 -2.46 -8.33 -12.40
CA ALA A 33 -2.00 -8.70 -13.73
C ALA A 33 -0.84 -7.81 -14.25
N LEU A 34 -0.88 -6.51 -13.99
CA LEU A 34 0.22 -5.59 -14.33
C LEU A 34 1.46 -5.84 -13.49
N SER A 35 1.29 -6.09 -12.19
CA SER A 35 2.40 -6.41 -11.28
C SER A 35 3.12 -7.69 -11.74
N LEU A 36 2.38 -8.70 -12.20
CA LEU A 36 2.96 -9.93 -12.74
C LEU A 36 3.83 -9.63 -13.98
N LYS A 37 3.29 -8.89 -14.96
CA LYS A 37 4.03 -8.50 -16.17
C LYS A 37 5.30 -7.71 -15.86
N VAL A 38 5.26 -6.84 -14.86
CA VAL A 38 6.45 -6.09 -14.41
C VAL A 38 7.51 -7.04 -13.88
N GLN A 39 7.16 -8.01 -13.03
CA GLN A 39 8.12 -8.95 -12.45
C GLN A 39 8.71 -9.92 -13.50
N GLU A 40 7.90 -10.39 -14.45
CA GLU A 40 8.36 -11.18 -15.61
C GLU A 40 9.39 -10.39 -16.42
N THR A 41 9.10 -9.11 -16.68
CA THR A 41 10.01 -8.22 -17.41
C THR A 41 11.31 -7.98 -16.64
N LYS A 42 11.24 -7.76 -15.32
CA LYS A 42 12.44 -7.61 -14.48
C LYS A 42 13.31 -8.87 -14.53
N SER A 43 12.70 -10.03 -14.34
CA SER A 43 13.37 -11.34 -14.38
C SER A 43 14.07 -11.59 -15.71
N GLY A 44 13.44 -11.22 -16.83
CA GLY A 44 14.02 -11.37 -18.17
C GLY A 44 15.25 -10.48 -18.44
N THR A 45 15.43 -9.41 -17.67
CA THR A 45 16.57 -8.47 -17.85
C THR A 45 17.70 -8.68 -16.86
N GLY A 46 17.42 -9.22 -15.66
CA GLY A 46 18.39 -9.36 -14.56
C GLY A 46 18.95 -8.04 -14.00
N ARG A 47 18.44 -6.88 -14.47
CA ARG A 47 18.96 -5.55 -14.12
C ARG A 47 18.29 -4.92 -12.90
N TYR A 48 17.11 -5.41 -12.53
CA TYR A 48 16.27 -4.79 -11.52
C TYR A 48 16.03 -5.76 -10.37
N SER A 49 16.21 -5.26 -9.14
CA SER A 49 15.75 -5.96 -7.94
C SER A 49 14.23 -5.99 -7.89
N HIS A 50 13.68 -6.99 -7.20
CA HIS A 50 12.25 -7.13 -7.01
C HIS A 50 11.69 -5.98 -6.16
N PHE A 51 12.35 -5.68 -5.03
CA PHE A 51 12.17 -4.45 -4.27
C PHE A 51 13.08 -3.32 -4.78
N ASP A 52 12.48 -2.20 -5.16
CA ASP A 52 13.15 -1.01 -5.68
C ASP A 52 12.68 0.22 -4.88
N PRO A 53 13.45 0.63 -3.84
CA PRO A 53 13.03 1.70 -2.93
C PRO A 53 12.96 3.07 -3.62
N GLU A 54 13.80 3.34 -4.62
CA GLU A 54 13.75 4.58 -5.40
C GLU A 54 12.44 4.67 -6.18
N ARG A 55 12.05 3.58 -6.86
CA ARG A 55 10.80 3.55 -7.62
C ARG A 55 9.57 3.69 -6.74
N GLU A 56 9.60 3.10 -5.55
CA GLU A 56 8.53 3.23 -4.56
C GLU A 56 8.42 4.64 -4.00
N LYS A 57 9.55 5.27 -3.65
CA LYS A 57 9.55 6.68 -3.25
C LYS A 57 8.88 7.55 -4.32
N VAL A 58 9.26 7.38 -5.59
CA VAL A 58 8.65 8.11 -6.72
C VAL A 58 7.15 7.83 -6.83
N LEU A 59 6.71 6.60 -6.58
CA LEU A 59 5.28 6.25 -6.56
C LEU A 59 4.55 6.98 -5.42
N PHE A 60 5.06 6.90 -4.19
CA PHE A 60 4.40 7.48 -3.02
C PHE A 60 4.45 9.01 -3.00
N ASP A 61 5.48 9.62 -3.59
CA ASP A 61 5.50 11.07 -3.80
C ASP A 61 4.41 11.52 -4.78
N LYS A 62 4.16 10.74 -5.84
CA LYS A 62 3.08 11.01 -6.81
C LYS A 62 1.69 10.84 -6.22
N LEU A 63 1.51 9.89 -5.29
CA LEU A 63 0.23 9.61 -4.62
C LEU A 63 0.04 10.42 -3.34
N LYS A 64 0.97 11.31 -2.99
CA LYS A 64 0.99 11.97 -1.68
C LYS A 64 -0.29 12.74 -1.37
N ASN A 65 -0.89 13.37 -2.35
CA ASN A 65 -2.10 14.18 -2.13
C ASN A 65 -3.34 13.31 -1.91
N GLU A 66 -3.45 12.21 -2.64
CA GLU A 66 -4.50 11.21 -2.52
C GLU A 66 -4.42 10.51 -1.16
N MET A 67 -3.21 10.25 -0.66
CA MET A 67 -2.99 9.57 0.62
C MET A 67 -3.28 10.43 1.85
N LYS A 68 -3.28 11.77 1.75
CA LYS A 68 -3.54 12.67 2.90
C LYS A 68 -4.92 12.48 3.52
N GLY A 69 -5.90 12.02 2.73
CA GLY A 69 -7.27 11.79 3.21
C GLY A 69 -7.48 10.42 3.84
N LEU A 70 -6.48 9.52 3.77
CA LEU A 70 -6.62 8.14 4.19
C LEU A 70 -6.20 7.94 5.64
N SER A 71 -6.96 7.13 6.36
CA SER A 71 -6.60 6.63 7.68
C SER A 71 -5.44 5.63 7.60
N ILE A 72 -4.77 5.38 8.73
CA ILE A 72 -3.73 4.35 8.85
C ILE A 72 -4.24 2.96 8.42
N LYS A 73 -5.52 2.65 8.67
CA LYS A 73 -6.12 1.36 8.26
C LYS A 73 -6.26 1.25 6.74
N GLU A 74 -6.65 2.33 6.07
CA GLU A 74 -6.76 2.36 4.60
C GLU A 74 -5.39 2.32 3.94
N LEU A 75 -4.41 3.04 4.49
CA LEU A 75 -3.01 2.93 4.05
C LEU A 75 -2.46 1.52 4.26
N LEU A 76 -2.83 0.86 5.36
CA LEU A 76 -2.41 -0.53 5.63
C LEU A 76 -3.06 -1.50 4.65
N ALA A 77 -4.35 -1.35 4.36
CA ALA A 77 -5.01 -2.13 3.33
C ALA A 77 -4.30 -1.97 1.97
N PHE A 78 -3.95 -0.75 1.59
CA PHE A 78 -3.18 -0.49 0.38
C PHE A 78 -1.80 -1.16 0.41
N SER A 79 -1.04 -1.00 1.50
CA SER A 79 0.28 -1.61 1.69
C SER A 79 0.24 -3.13 1.60
N LEU A 80 -0.76 -3.77 2.20
CA LEU A 80 -0.96 -5.23 2.18
C LEU A 80 -1.26 -5.75 0.77
N ILE A 81 -2.07 -5.02 -0.01
CA ILE A 81 -2.34 -5.35 -1.41
C ILE A 81 -1.06 -5.27 -2.23
N MET A 82 -0.22 -4.25 -2.00
CA MET A 82 1.07 -4.13 -2.68
C MET A 82 1.99 -5.31 -2.36
N GLU A 83 2.12 -5.63 -1.07
CA GLU A 83 2.96 -6.70 -0.54
C GLU A 83 2.53 -8.08 -1.08
N ASP A 84 1.25 -8.44 -0.95
CA ASP A 84 0.69 -9.72 -1.46
C ASP A 84 0.96 -9.90 -2.96
N GLN A 85 0.66 -8.87 -3.75
CA GLN A 85 0.82 -8.94 -5.21
C GLN A 85 2.29 -8.96 -5.64
N ALA A 86 3.19 -8.35 -4.87
CA ALA A 86 4.63 -8.43 -5.13
C ALA A 86 5.21 -9.81 -4.79
N MET A 87 4.77 -10.42 -3.69
CA MET A 87 5.27 -11.72 -3.23
C MET A 87 4.77 -12.90 -4.07
N ALA A 88 3.60 -12.79 -4.72
CA ALA A 88 2.97 -13.88 -5.46
C ALA A 88 3.86 -14.51 -6.55
N MET A 89 4.86 -13.80 -7.08
CA MET A 89 5.75 -14.33 -8.14
C MET A 89 7.09 -14.85 -7.63
N ALA A 90 7.63 -14.21 -6.60
CA ALA A 90 8.95 -14.52 -6.08
C ALA A 90 8.88 -14.42 -4.56
N PRO A 91 8.54 -15.52 -3.86
CA PRO A 91 8.51 -15.56 -2.41
C PRO A 91 9.83 -15.06 -1.82
N GLY A 92 9.76 -14.14 -0.85
CA GLY A 92 10.93 -13.52 -0.22
C GLY A 92 11.60 -12.42 -1.03
N SER A 93 11.08 -12.05 -2.20
CA SER A 93 11.68 -11.02 -3.06
C SER A 93 11.25 -9.58 -2.72
N TYR A 94 10.18 -9.45 -1.94
CA TYR A 94 9.66 -8.20 -1.45
C TYR A 94 9.61 -8.25 0.08
N PRO A 95 10.02 -7.19 0.80
CA PRO A 95 10.02 -7.22 2.26
C PRO A 95 8.60 -7.32 2.80
N THR A 96 8.40 -8.23 3.76
CA THR A 96 7.14 -8.41 4.48
C THR A 96 6.96 -7.32 5.53
N TRP A 97 6.69 -6.09 5.08
CA TRP A 97 6.47 -4.92 5.95
C TRP A 97 5.41 -5.18 7.01
N SER A 98 4.35 -5.88 6.62
CA SER A 98 3.25 -6.26 7.50
C SER A 98 3.69 -7.08 8.71
N SER A 99 4.79 -7.83 8.59
CA SER A 99 5.39 -8.62 9.68
C SER A 99 6.37 -7.83 10.56
N GLY A 100 6.65 -6.57 10.21
CA GLY A 100 7.61 -5.74 10.92
C GLY A 100 9.08 -6.09 10.63
N ILE A 101 9.40 -6.73 9.48
CA ILE A 101 10.76 -7.15 9.12
C ILE A 101 11.79 -5.99 9.16
N HIS A 102 11.32 -4.75 9.02
CA HIS A 102 12.14 -3.55 9.02
C HIS A 102 12.45 -2.99 10.42
N LEU A 103 11.80 -3.50 11.46
CA LEU A 103 11.89 -2.99 12.82
C LEU A 103 12.88 -3.81 13.64
N THR A 104 13.48 -3.17 14.65
CA THR A 104 14.25 -3.88 15.68
C THR A 104 13.34 -4.72 16.58
N GLU A 105 12.11 -4.26 16.79
CA GLU A 105 11.08 -4.89 17.63
C GLU A 105 9.72 -4.76 16.94
N VAL A 106 8.91 -5.81 16.99
CA VAL A 106 7.58 -5.80 16.38
C VAL A 106 6.70 -4.77 17.09
N SER A 107 6.29 -3.74 16.35
CA SER A 107 5.40 -2.70 16.86
C SER A 107 4.00 -3.27 17.15
N ARG A 108 3.39 -2.83 18.25
CA ARG A 108 1.97 -3.09 18.54
C ARG A 108 1.05 -2.14 17.77
N GLU A 109 1.60 -1.11 17.16
CA GLU A 109 0.85 -0.06 16.46
C GLU A 109 0.80 -0.35 14.96
N LEU A 110 -0.37 -0.15 14.35
CA LEU A 110 -0.61 -0.49 12.95
C LEU A 110 0.35 0.20 11.98
N TYR A 111 0.83 1.41 12.29
CA TYR A 111 1.74 2.12 11.40
C TYR A 111 3.11 1.44 11.30
N GLY A 112 3.51 0.60 12.26
CA GLY A 112 4.72 -0.22 12.18
C GLY A 112 4.60 -1.42 11.24
N MET A 113 3.40 -1.68 10.72
CA MET A 113 3.15 -2.71 9.70
C MET A 113 3.12 -2.14 8.28
N LEU A 114 3.25 -0.81 8.13
CA LEU A 114 3.24 -0.16 6.83
C LEU A 114 4.60 -0.27 6.14
N ASN A 115 4.58 -0.19 4.82
CA ASN A 115 5.77 0.14 4.05
C ASN A 115 6.38 1.46 4.59
N PRO A 116 7.67 1.49 4.98
CA PRO A 116 8.24 2.68 5.61
C PRO A 116 8.28 3.91 4.69
N LEU A 117 8.44 3.73 3.38
CA LEU A 117 8.42 4.85 2.41
C LEU A 117 6.99 5.41 2.23
N LEU A 118 5.99 4.54 2.26
CA LEU A 118 4.58 4.95 2.28
C LEU A 118 4.28 5.79 3.54
N LEU A 119 4.75 5.32 4.71
CA LEU A 119 4.57 6.03 5.97
C LEU A 119 5.32 7.36 5.96
N LYS A 120 6.54 7.41 5.45
CA LYS A 120 7.35 8.63 5.34
C LYS A 120 6.66 9.70 4.48
N SER A 121 6.05 9.30 3.36
CA SER A 121 5.33 10.23 2.46
C SER A 121 4.03 10.76 3.08
N SER A 122 3.27 9.88 3.75
CA SER A 122 1.93 10.20 4.27
C SER A 122 1.93 10.81 5.67
N HIS A 123 2.75 10.29 6.60
CA HIS A 123 2.80 10.63 8.02
C HIS A 123 4.27 10.66 8.50
N PRO A 124 5.06 11.67 8.07
CA PRO A 124 6.49 11.74 8.39
C PRO A 124 6.79 11.74 9.90
N GLU A 125 5.88 12.28 10.71
CA GLU A 125 5.97 12.29 12.17
C GLU A 125 5.82 10.90 12.81
N LEU A 126 5.09 9.98 12.17
CA LEU A 126 5.01 8.58 12.60
C LEU A 126 6.21 7.78 12.09
N PHE A 127 6.66 8.05 10.86
CA PHE A 127 7.89 7.45 10.34
C PHE A 127 9.10 7.75 11.23
N ALA A 128 9.22 8.98 11.73
CA ALA A 128 10.32 9.38 12.62
C ALA A 128 10.36 8.57 13.94
N ARG A 129 9.26 7.91 14.33
CA ARG A 129 9.18 7.07 15.53
C ARG A 129 9.58 5.62 15.26
N LEU A 130 9.73 5.21 14.00
CA LEU A 130 10.13 3.85 13.68
C LEU A 130 11.57 3.59 14.11
N ASN A 131 11.76 2.54 14.89
CA ASN A 131 13.08 2.02 15.22
C ASN A 131 13.50 0.98 14.16
N LEU A 132 14.05 1.48 13.04
CA LEU A 132 14.51 0.63 11.94
C LEU A 132 15.74 -0.18 12.37
N ASN A 133 15.80 -1.45 11.97
CA ASN A 133 17.01 -2.25 12.13
C ASN A 133 18.11 -1.80 11.14
N ALA A 134 19.31 -2.38 11.28
CA ALA A 134 20.47 -1.98 10.49
C ALA A 134 20.25 -2.16 8.98
N GLU A 135 19.61 -3.25 8.56
CA GLU A 135 19.34 -3.58 7.15
C GLU A 135 18.47 -2.52 6.47
N PHE A 136 17.49 -1.96 7.19
CA PHE A 136 16.55 -0.97 6.64
C PHE A 136 16.84 0.48 7.05
N SER A 137 17.96 0.72 7.76
CA SER A 137 18.34 2.06 8.24
C SER A 137 18.49 3.10 7.11
N PHE A 138 18.92 2.66 5.93
CA PHE A 138 19.05 3.48 4.71
C PHE A 138 17.72 4.14 4.29
N LEU A 139 16.56 3.62 4.71
CA LEU A 139 15.25 4.24 4.41
C LEU A 139 15.10 5.65 5.02
N LYS A 140 15.91 5.99 6.02
CA LYS A 140 15.95 7.34 6.59
C LYS A 140 16.53 8.38 5.63
N GLU A 141 17.35 7.98 4.67
CA GLU A 141 18.09 8.86 3.76
C GLU A 141 17.30 9.26 2.51
N PHE A 142 16.20 8.55 2.19
CA PHE A 142 15.33 8.88 1.06
C PHE A 142 14.57 10.19 1.18
#